data_AF-A0A831YBL4-F1
#
_entry.id   AF-A0A831YBL4-F1
#
_cell.length_a   1.000
_cell.length_b   1.000
_cell.length_c   1.000
_cell.angle_alpha   90.00
_cell.angle_beta   90.00
_cell.angle_gamma   90.00
#
_symmetry.space_group_name_H-M   'P 1'
#
loop_
_entity.id
_entity.type
_entity.pdbx_description
1 polymer ?
#
loop_
_entity_poly.entity_id
_entity_poly.type
_entity_poly.pdbx_seq_one_letter_code
_entity_poly.pdbx_strand_id
1 'polypeptide(L)'
;MISFKKLYILLIFTISCFISSIFASTEIEVSLSTKNSIKPLYLSKIFNEGADFENSYLESLASVLKFDLNNSGFTKVLKTEYQNDFKISHFDTDVAFDSSFWSNKRIAIVVKSQVMKKTLKTFVYNVGNNILKTF
;
A
#
# COMPACT_ATOMS: atom_id res chain seq x y z
N MET A 1 -61.33 -14.65 10.93
CA MET A 1 -60.66 -14.13 12.15
C MET A 1 -59.45 -15.00 12.44
N ILE A 2 -58.22 -14.49 12.27
CA ILE A 2 -57.01 -15.23 12.62
C ILE A 2 -56.88 -15.22 14.15
N SER A 3 -56.77 -16.39 14.77
CA SER A 3 -56.58 -16.51 16.21
C SER A 3 -55.23 -15.91 16.63
N PHE A 4 -55.19 -15.20 17.75
CA PHE A 4 -53.98 -14.56 18.30
C PHE A 4 -52.77 -15.49 18.37
N LYS A 5 -52.99 -16.79 18.62
CA LYS A 5 -51.92 -17.80 18.64
C LYS A 5 -51.26 -18.01 17.27
N LYS A 6 -52.04 -17.96 16.18
CA LYS A 6 -51.52 -18.10 14.81
C LYS A 6 -50.75 -16.85 14.38
N LEU A 7 -51.17 -15.66 14.84
CA LEU A 7 -50.45 -14.42 14.61
C LEU A 7 -49.08 -14.42 15.32
N TYR A 8 -49.03 -14.93 16.55
CA TYR A 8 -47.78 -15.03 17.33
C TYR A 8 -46.76 -15.98 16.67
N ILE A 9 -47.22 -17.14 16.17
CA ILE A 9 -46.35 -18.09 15.46
C ILE A 9 -45.82 -17.48 14.15
N LEU A 10 -46.68 -16.77 13.40
CA LEU A 10 -46.25 -16.08 12.17
C LEU A 10 -45.20 -15.01 12.46
N LEU A 11 -45.37 -14.25 13.55
CA LEU A 11 -44.43 -13.23 14.00
C LEU A 11 -43.07 -13.82 14.40
N ILE A 12 -43.06 -14.93 15.12
CA ILE A 12 -41.80 -15.61 15.49
C ILE A 12 -41.07 -16.11 14.23
N PHE A 13 -41.81 -16.66 13.27
CA PHE A 13 -41.22 -17.20 12.05
C PHE A 13 -40.61 -16.09 11.18
N THR A 14 -41.27 -14.95 11.04
CA THR A 14 -40.71 -13.80 10.30
C THR A 14 -39.49 -13.22 11.00
N ILE A 15 -39.51 -13.08 12.33
CA ILE A 15 -38.35 -12.60 13.10
C ILE A 15 -37.15 -13.53 12.94
N SER A 16 -37.35 -14.86 12.96
CA SER A 16 -36.27 -15.84 12.79
C SER A 16 -35.57 -15.75 11.42
N CYS A 17 -36.35 -15.57 10.35
CA CYS A 17 -35.79 -15.39 9.00
C CYS A 17 -34.97 -14.10 8.85
N PHE A 18 -35.38 -13.01 9.51
CA PHE A 18 -34.65 -11.73 9.47
C PHE A 18 -33.34 -11.75 10.29
N ILE A 19 -33.25 -12.55 11.36
CA ILE A 19 -32.01 -12.64 12.16
C ILE A 19 -30.91 -13.38 11.38
N SER A 20 -31.27 -14.35 10.54
CA SER A 20 -30.30 -15.17 9.80
C SER A 20 -29.51 -14.37 8.75
N SER A 21 -30.10 -13.32 8.15
CA SER A 21 -29.42 -12.47 7.17
C SER A 21 -28.45 -11.46 7.80
N ILE A 22 -28.63 -11.13 9.09
CA ILE A 22 -27.74 -10.21 9.83
C ILE A 22 -26.36 -10.85 10.09
N PHE A 23 -26.29 -12.18 10.21
CA PHE A 23 -25.03 -12.89 10.49
C PHE A 23 -24.30 -13.41 9.24
N ALA A 24 -24.86 -13.21 8.05
CA ALA A 24 -24.31 -13.74 6.80
C ALA A 24 -23.17 -12.89 6.18
N SER A 25 -22.78 -11.77 6.79
CA SER A 25 -21.75 -10.86 6.26
C SER A 25 -20.37 -11.02 6.92
N THR A 26 -20.07 -12.20 7.49
CA THR A 26 -18.71 -12.49 7.95
C THR A 26 -17.82 -12.76 6.75
N GLU A 27 -17.21 -11.70 6.23
CA GLU A 27 -16.07 -11.78 5.32
C GLU A 27 -15.06 -12.76 5.93
N ILE A 28 -14.74 -13.83 5.20
CA ILE A 28 -13.78 -14.83 5.67
C ILE A 28 -12.39 -14.20 5.58
N GLU A 29 -11.97 -13.51 6.63
CA GLU A 29 -10.62 -12.99 6.79
C GLU A 29 -9.68 -14.16 7.14
N VAL A 30 -9.00 -14.70 6.14
CA VAL A 30 -7.99 -15.75 6.35
C VAL A 30 -6.69 -15.09 6.81
N SER A 31 -6.48 -14.98 8.13
CA SER A 31 -5.19 -14.53 8.67
C SER A 31 -4.19 -15.69 8.63
N LEU A 32 -3.34 -15.73 7.60
CA LEU A 32 -2.19 -16.64 7.57
C LEU A 32 -1.10 -16.06 8.47
N SER A 33 -0.64 -16.85 9.45
CA SER A 33 0.53 -16.52 10.26
C SER A 33 1.79 -16.59 9.41
N THR A 34 2.08 -15.50 8.71
CA THR A 34 3.32 -15.36 7.96
C THR A 34 4.46 -15.08 8.94
N LYS A 35 5.53 -15.89 8.89
CA LYS A 35 6.73 -15.70 9.74
C LYS A 35 7.44 -14.36 9.50
N ASN A 36 7.14 -13.67 8.40
CA ASN A 36 7.82 -12.44 8.02
C ASN A 36 6.92 -11.23 8.30
N SER A 37 7.43 -10.30 9.12
CA SER A 37 6.79 -9.00 9.31
C SER A 37 6.77 -8.22 8.00
N ILE A 38 5.61 -7.70 7.62
CA ILE A 38 5.44 -6.82 6.47
C ILE A 38 6.32 -5.58 6.67
N LYS A 39 7.20 -5.29 5.70
CA LYS A 39 8.14 -4.16 5.80
C LYS A 39 7.50 -2.87 5.28
N PRO A 40 7.48 -1.77 6.07
CA PRO A 40 7.02 -0.48 5.59
C PRO A 40 7.97 0.05 4.51
N LEU A 41 7.40 0.36 3.34
CA LEU A 41 8.12 0.83 2.16
C LEU A 41 7.60 2.22 1.78
N TYR A 42 8.51 3.16 1.54
CA TYR A 42 8.17 4.43 0.93
C TYR A 42 8.52 4.38 -0.56
N LEU A 43 7.55 4.70 -1.41
CA LEU A 43 7.67 4.72 -2.87
C LEU A 43 7.49 6.15 -3.36
N SER A 44 8.51 6.73 -3.97
CA SER A 44 8.40 8.05 -4.58
C SER A 44 7.55 8.00 -5.85
N LYS A 45 7.12 9.18 -6.33
CA LYS A 45 6.74 9.34 -7.74
C LYS A 45 7.92 8.99 -8.66
N ILE A 46 7.63 8.71 -9.92
CA ILE A 46 8.67 8.54 -10.94
C ILE A 46 9.07 9.92 -11.45
N PHE A 47 10.35 10.27 -11.31
CA PHE A 47 10.88 11.56 -11.73
C PHE A 47 11.17 11.55 -13.24
N ASN A 48 10.63 12.51 -13.98
CA ASN A 48 10.90 12.67 -15.41
C ASN A 48 12.10 13.60 -15.62
N GLU A 49 13.28 13.03 -15.85
CA GLU A 49 14.54 13.75 -16.07
C GLU A 49 14.81 13.88 -17.57
N GLY A 50 13.93 14.63 -18.27
CA GLY A 50 14.10 14.94 -19.70
C GLY A 50 13.87 13.76 -20.63
N ALA A 51 12.91 12.89 -20.31
CA ALA A 51 12.53 11.75 -21.13
C ALA A 51 11.21 11.96 -21.90
N ASP A 52 10.62 13.15 -21.79
CA ASP A 52 9.42 13.60 -22.51
C ASP A 52 8.18 12.70 -22.36
N PHE A 53 8.13 11.89 -21.29
CA PHE A 53 6.92 11.17 -20.93
C PHE A 53 5.87 12.10 -20.31
N GLU A 54 4.60 11.83 -20.62
CA GLU A 54 3.51 12.50 -19.92
C GLU A 54 3.51 12.11 -18.44
N ASN A 55 3.29 13.10 -17.56
CA ASN A 55 3.25 12.86 -16.12
C ASN A 55 2.12 11.91 -15.73
N SER A 56 0.97 11.98 -16.40
CA SER A 56 -0.17 11.06 -16.24
C SER A 56 0.21 9.60 -16.49
N TYR A 57 1.05 9.34 -17.49
CA TYR A 57 1.57 8.01 -17.78
C TYR A 57 2.49 7.51 -16.65
N LEU A 58 3.39 8.36 -16.16
CA LEU A 58 4.29 8.02 -15.06
C LEU A 58 3.56 7.79 -13.75
N GLU A 59 2.51 8.56 -13.47
CA GLU A 59 1.62 8.35 -12.33
C GLU A 59 0.87 7.01 -12.44
N SER A 60 0.40 6.68 -13.63
CA SER A 60 -0.24 5.38 -13.91
C SER A 60 0.73 4.23 -13.66
N LEU A 61 1.97 4.33 -14.16
CA LEU A 61 3.02 3.34 -13.93
C LEU A 61 3.36 3.21 -12.43
N ALA A 62 3.48 4.32 -11.71
CA ALA A 62 3.70 4.32 -10.27
C ALA A 62 2.54 3.65 -9.51
N SER A 63 1.30 3.82 -9.98
CA SER A 63 0.13 3.20 -9.35
C SER A 63 0.11 1.68 -9.52
N VAL A 64 0.51 1.16 -10.69
CA VAL A 64 0.68 -0.28 -10.93
C VAL A 64 1.77 -0.84 -10.03
N LEU A 65 2.94 -0.19 -9.97
CA LEU A 65 4.03 -0.63 -9.09
C LEU A 65 3.61 -0.62 -7.61
N LYS A 66 2.87 0.41 -7.18
CA LYS A 66 2.32 0.49 -5.83
C LYS A 66 1.33 -0.64 -5.54
N PHE A 67 0.50 -1.01 -6.51
CA PHE A 67 -0.41 -2.14 -6.38
C PHE A 67 0.37 -3.44 -6.19
N ASP A 68 1.33 -3.74 -7.05
CA ASP A 68 2.13 -4.97 -6.97
C ASP A 68 2.88 -5.08 -5.64
N LEU A 69 3.52 -3.99 -5.20
CA LEU A 69 4.26 -3.97 -3.93
C LEU A 69 3.37 -4.22 -2.71
N ASN A 70 2.15 -3.65 -2.70
CA ASN A 70 1.19 -3.87 -1.63
C ASN A 70 0.59 -5.28 -1.61
N ASN A 71 0.54 -5.96 -2.75
CA ASN A 71 -0.02 -7.30 -2.87
C ASN A 71 1.06 -8.40 -2.87
N SER A 72 2.34 -8.04 -2.83
CA SER A 72 3.47 -8.97 -2.79
C SER A 72 3.59 -9.81 -1.51
N GLY A 73 2.90 -9.41 -0.43
CA GLY A 73 3.03 -10.03 0.89
C GLY A 73 4.34 -9.74 1.63
N PHE A 74 5.27 -8.98 1.03
CA PHE A 74 6.56 -8.62 1.65
C PHE A 74 6.59 -7.18 2.19
N THR A 75 5.93 -6.25 1.50
CA THR A 75 5.96 -4.82 1.85
C THR A 75 4.58 -4.20 1.96
N LYS A 76 4.50 -3.07 2.67
CA LYS A 76 3.36 -2.17 2.63
C LYS A 76 3.83 -0.80 2.17
N VAL A 77 3.30 -0.32 1.05
CA VAL A 77 3.60 1.03 0.56
C VAL A 77 2.88 2.03 1.45
N LEU A 78 3.64 2.91 2.08
CA LEU A 78 3.11 3.96 2.95
C LEU A 78 2.39 5.04 2.15
N LYS A 79 1.55 5.81 2.84
CA LYS A 79 0.96 7.02 2.24
C LYS A 79 2.05 8.05 1.98
N THR A 80 1.83 8.83 0.93
CA THR A 80 2.68 9.94 0.54
C THR A 80 2.63 11.02 1.63
N GLU A 81 3.80 11.50 2.06
CA GLU A 81 3.95 12.61 2.99
C GLU A 81 4.86 13.65 2.37
N TYR A 82 4.47 14.93 2.46
CA TYR A 82 5.22 16.04 1.86
C TYR A 82 6.70 16.05 2.24
N GLN A 83 7.02 15.78 3.51
CA GLN A 83 8.40 15.73 4.00
C GLN A 83 9.24 14.63 3.33
N ASN A 84 8.63 13.46 3.10
CA ASN A 84 9.30 12.32 2.49
C ASN A 84 9.52 12.58 0.99
N ASP A 85 8.52 13.16 0.32
CA ASP A 85 8.59 13.57 -1.08
C ASP A 85 9.68 14.64 -1.29
N PHE A 86 9.74 15.62 -0.39
CA PHE A 86 10.78 16.64 -0.41
C PHE A 86 12.18 16.04 -0.19
N LYS A 87 12.34 15.15 0.79
CA LYS A 87 13.61 14.47 1.05
C LYS A 87 14.08 13.63 -0.16
N ILE A 88 13.21 12.77 -0.70
CA ILE A 88 13.59 11.83 -1.76
C ILE A 88 13.81 12.51 -3.12
N SER A 89 13.18 13.67 -3.35
CA SER A 89 13.34 14.44 -4.59
C SER A 89 14.70 15.13 -4.74
N HIS A 90 15.52 15.16 -3.68
CA HIS A 90 16.88 15.65 -3.78
C HIS A 90 17.68 14.85 -4.83
N PHE A 91 18.47 15.56 -5.63
CA PHE A 91 19.31 14.97 -6.66
C PHE A 91 20.47 14.16 -6.06
N ASP A 92 21.07 14.69 -5.00
CA ASP A 92 22.12 14.02 -4.24
C ASP A 92 21.56 12.78 -3.53
N THR A 93 22.11 11.61 -3.86
CA THR A 93 21.72 10.33 -3.29
C THR A 93 22.02 10.24 -1.80
N ASP A 94 23.10 10.84 -1.33
CA ASP A 94 23.49 10.76 0.08
C ASP A 94 22.51 11.57 0.94
N VAL A 95 22.04 12.70 0.42
CA VAL A 95 21.00 13.51 1.05
C VAL A 95 19.64 12.82 0.98
N ALA A 96 19.29 12.24 -0.18
CA ALA A 96 18.01 11.59 -0.41
C ALA A 96 17.84 10.29 0.40
N PHE A 97 18.92 9.54 0.63
CA PHE A 97 18.92 8.23 1.30
C PHE A 97 19.57 8.24 2.69
N ASP A 98 19.57 9.39 3.36
CA ASP A 98 20.03 9.54 4.74
C ASP A 98 19.35 8.55 5.71
N SER A 99 20.14 7.62 6.25
CA SER A 99 19.68 6.55 7.13
C SER A 99 18.95 7.07 8.36
N SER A 100 19.40 8.21 8.91
CA SER A 100 18.87 8.75 10.16
C SER A 100 17.44 9.25 9.98
N PHE A 101 17.19 9.95 8.87
CA PHE A 101 15.85 10.43 8.51
C PHE A 101 14.86 9.27 8.34
N TRP A 102 15.21 8.27 7.53
CA TRP A 102 14.30 7.17 7.20
C TRP A 102 14.07 6.20 8.37
N SER A 103 15.11 5.96 9.19
CA SER A 103 15.00 5.14 10.40
C SER A 103 14.08 5.78 11.44
N ASN A 104 14.17 7.10 11.66
CA ASN A 104 13.29 7.83 12.58
C ASN A 104 11.81 7.77 12.17
N LYS A 105 11.52 7.67 10.87
CA LYS A 105 10.18 7.49 10.31
C LYS A 105 9.71 6.03 10.34
N ARG A 106 10.53 5.10 10.85
CA ARG A 106 10.28 3.64 10.86
C ARG A 106 10.02 3.08 9.46
N ILE A 107 10.70 3.63 8.45
CA ILE A 107 10.64 3.16 7.07
C ILE A 107 11.76 2.15 6.89
N ALA A 108 11.45 0.95 6.38
CA ALA A 108 12.44 -0.11 6.20
C ALA A 108 13.07 -0.07 4.80
N ILE A 109 12.29 0.34 3.79
CA ILE A 109 12.71 0.38 2.39
C ILE A 109 12.27 1.70 1.77
N VAL A 110 13.17 2.32 1.01
CA VAL A 110 12.90 3.55 0.25
C VAL A 110 13.19 3.28 -1.22
N VAL A 111 12.22 3.58 -2.08
CA VAL A 111 12.35 3.38 -3.54
C VAL A 111 12.21 4.72 -4.24
N LYS A 112 13.23 5.06 -5.04
CA LYS A 112 13.23 6.22 -5.94
C LYS A 112 13.38 5.75 -7.37
N SER A 113 12.49 6.18 -8.25
CA SER A 113 12.58 5.87 -9.67
C SER A 113 12.67 7.15 -10.49
N GLN A 114 13.54 7.17 -11.48
CA GLN A 114 13.68 8.28 -12.41
C GLN A 114 13.81 7.76 -13.83
N VAL A 115 13.26 8.48 -14.79
CA VAL A 115 13.35 8.17 -16.20
C VAL A 115 14.20 9.21 -16.87
N MET A 116 15.28 8.78 -17.52
CA MET A 116 16.20 9.64 -18.27
C MET A 116 16.49 8.97 -19.60
N LYS A 117 16.41 9.71 -20.71
CA LYS A 117 16.68 9.18 -22.07
C LYS A 117 15.92 7.87 -22.40
N LYS A 118 14.65 7.78 -21.99
CA LYS A 118 13.80 6.59 -22.14
C LYS A 118 14.26 5.34 -21.38
N THR A 119 15.16 5.50 -20.42
CA THR A 119 15.59 4.44 -19.51
C THR A 119 15.04 4.71 -18.11
N LEU A 120 14.39 3.72 -17.52
CA LEU A 120 13.98 3.75 -16.13
C LEU A 120 15.17 3.32 -15.27
N LYS A 121 15.59 4.19 -14.35
CA LYS A 121 16.58 3.92 -13.32
C LYS A 121 15.88 3.89 -11.97
N THR A 122 16.08 2.82 -11.20
CA THR A 122 15.45 2.66 -9.89
C THR A 122 16.49 2.45 -8.81
N PHE A 123 16.40 3.24 -7.76
CA PHE A 123 17.18 3.16 -6.55
C PHE A 123 16.35 2.51 -5.46
N VAL A 124 16.90 1.46 -4.84
CA VAL A 124 16.28 0.76 -3.74
C VAL A 124 17.23 0.83 -2.56
N TYR A 125 16.79 1.53 -1.52
CA TYR A 125 17.55 1.71 -0.29
C TYR A 125 16.94 0.90 0.84
N ASN A 126 17.77 0.04 1.43
CA ASN A 126 17.43 -0.70 2.65
C ASN A 126 18.00 0.04 3.85
N VAL A 127 17.10 0.61 4.65
CA VAL A 127 17.43 1.45 5.80
C VAL A 127 18.13 0.64 6.90
N GLY A 128 17.75 -0.64 7.07
CA GLY A 128 18.21 -1.47 8.17
C GLY A 128 19.69 -1.85 8.09
N ASN A 129 20.27 -1.91 6.89
CA ASN A 129 21.68 -2.22 6.68
C ASN A 129 22.43 -1.16 5.86
N ASN A 130 21.81 0.00 5.63
CA ASN A 130 22.37 1.11 4.89
C ASN A 130 22.88 0.72 3.48
N ILE A 131 22.14 -0.13 2.78
CA ILE A 131 22.51 -0.59 1.43
C ILE A 131 21.63 0.11 0.39
N LEU A 132 22.27 0.86 -0.51
CA LEU A 132 21.66 1.41 -1.72
C LEU A 132 21.99 0.51 -2.92
N LYS A 133 20.96 0.01 -3.60
CA LYS A 133 21.08 -0.70 -4.88
C LYS A 133 20.47 0.12 -6.00
N THR A 134 21.04 0.00 -7.19
CA THR A 134 20.54 0.64 -8.40
C THR A 134 20.25 -0.42 -9.45
N PHE A 135 19.12 -0.27 -10.13
CA PHE A 135 18.64 -1.11 -11.23
C PHE A 135 18.36 -0.23 -12.45
#